data_AF-A0A8I2K304-F1
#
_entry.id   AF-A0A8I2K304-F1
#
_cell.length_a   1.000
_cell.length_b   1.000
_cell.length_c   1.000
_cell.angle_alpha   90.00
_cell.angle_beta   90.00
_cell.angle_gamma   90.00
#
_symmetry.space_group_name_H-M   'P 1'
#
loop_
_entity.id
_entity.type
_entity.pdbx_description
1 polymer ?
#
loop_
_entity_poly.entity_id
_entity_poly.type
_entity_poly.pdbx_seq_one_letter_code
_entity_poly.pdbx_strand_id
1 'polypeptide(L)' 'TITGVSRYIKNKMKKNILSIAVEPKSSPVITQKLNGEKLVPGPHKIQGIGAGFIPEVLDLSIIDRVEQVNDD' A
#
# COMPACT_ATOMS: atom_id res chain seq x y z
N THR A 1 6.39 4.47 5.83
CA THR A 1 6.14 5.87 5.40
C THR A 1 4.67 6.23 5.40
N ILE A 2 3.85 5.67 4.50
CA ILE A 2 2.44 6.08 4.31
C ILE A 2 1.60 6.08 5.60
N THR A 3 1.66 5.02 6.41
CA THR A 3 0.92 4.95 7.69
C THR A 3 1.22 6.11 8.62
N GLY A 4 2.49 6.47 8.82
CA GLY A 4 2.88 7.56 9.72
C GLY A 4 2.40 8.92 9.20
N VAL A 5 2.63 9.19 7.92
CA VAL A 5 2.22 10.45 7.27
C VAL A 5 0.70 10.60 7.29
N SER A 6 -0.04 9.58 6.84
CA SER A 6 -1.50 9.62 6.77
C SER A 6 -2.14 9.73 8.15
N ARG A 7 -1.65 9.01 9.16
CA ARG A 7 -2.14 9.13 10.54
C ARG A 7 -1.93 10.55 11.08
N TYR A 8 -0.76 11.15 10.83
CA TYR A 8 -0.51 12.51 11.30
C TYR A 8 -1.45 13.53 10.64
N ILE A 9 -1.53 13.53 9.30
CA ILE A 9 -2.32 14.52 8.57
C ILE A 9 -3.83 14.33 8.82
N LYS A 10 -4.35 13.09 8.75
CA LYS A 10 -5.77 12.82 8.97
C LYS A 10 -6.16 12.99 10.45
N ASN A 11 -5.41 12.39 11.38
CA ASN A 11 -5.86 12.29 12.77
C ASN A 11 -5.39 13.46 13.65
N LYS A 12 -4.20 14.02 13.40
CA LYS A 12 -3.66 15.15 14.19
C LYS A 12 -3.96 16.49 13.55
N MET A 13 -3.69 16.66 12.25
CA MET A 13 -3.95 17.93 11.55
C MET A 13 -5.42 18.09 11.12
N LYS A 14 -6.24 17.02 11.22
CA LYS A 14 -7.67 17.01 10.85
C LYS A 14 -7.91 17.49 9.42
N LYS A 15 -7.02 17.12 8.50
CA LYS A 15 -7.17 17.45 7.07
C LYS A 15 -7.79 16.28 6.32
N ASN A 16 -8.70 16.61 5.40
CA ASN A 16 -9.26 15.65 4.47
C ASN A 16 -8.29 15.46 3.30
N ILE A 17 -7.54 14.36 3.32
CA ILE A 17 -6.60 13.99 2.25
C ILE A 17 -6.91 12.58 1.76
N LEU A 18 -6.57 12.31 0.51
CA LEU A 18 -6.52 10.96 -0.02
C LEU A 18 -5.13 10.36 0.22
N SER A 19 -5.09 9.16 0.78
CA SER A 19 -3.91 8.33 0.99
C SER A 19 -3.96 7.17 0.00
N ILE A 20 -3.11 7.25 -1.01
CA ILE A 20 -3.02 6.28 -2.09
C ILE A 20 -1.72 5.48 -1.91
N ALA A 21 -1.85 4.17 -1.71
CA ALA A 21 -0.69 3.27 -1.71
C ALA A 21 -0.30 2.92 -3.15
N VAL A 22 0.98 2.66 -3.38
CA VAL A 22 1.51 2.26 -4.68
C VAL A 22 2.22 0.93 -4.52
N GLU A 23 1.92 -0.02 -5.41
CA GLU A 23 2.54 -1.34 -5.41
C GLU A 23 2.85 -1.83 -6.84
N PRO A 24 3.78 -2.79 -6.99
CA PRO A 24 4.06 -3.39 -8.30
C PRO A 24 2.87 -4.21 -8.80
N LYS A 25 2.51 -4.02 -10.07
CA LYS A 25 1.43 -4.77 -10.73
C LYS A 25 1.70 -6.28 -10.78
N SER A 26 2.97 -6.67 -10.90
CA SER A 26 3.42 -8.07 -10.88
C SER A 26 3.43 -8.70 -9.48
N SER A 27 3.27 -7.91 -8.41
CA SER A 27 3.20 -8.40 -7.03
C SER A 27 2.21 -7.59 -6.16
N PRO A 28 0.90 -7.64 -6.48
CA PRO A 28 -0.10 -6.72 -5.91
C PRO A 28 -0.65 -7.21 -4.55
N VAL A 29 0.23 -7.33 -3.56
CA VAL A 29 -0.08 -7.96 -2.26
C VAL A 29 -1.06 -7.12 -1.43
N ILE A 30 -1.01 -5.78 -1.50
CA ILE A 30 -1.92 -4.88 -0.81
C ILE A 30 -3.32 -4.99 -1.41
N THR A 31 -3.46 -4.95 -2.74
CA THR A 31 -4.75 -5.13 -3.40
C THR A 31 -5.35 -6.50 -3.07
N GLN A 32 -4.57 -7.59 -3.18
CA GLN A 32 -5.04 -8.93 -2.81
C GLN A 32 -5.55 -8.97 -1.36
N LYS A 33 -4.81 -8.35 -0.43
CA LYS A 33 -5.23 -8.30 0.98
C LYS A 33 -6.54 -7.56 1.18
N LEU A 34 -6.72 -6.41 0.54
CA LEU A 34 -7.93 -5.60 0.64
C LEU A 34 -9.15 -6.28 0.01
N ASN A 35 -8.94 -7.07 -1.04
CA ASN A 35 -9.99 -7.85 -1.69
C ASN A 35 -10.32 -9.17 -0.96
N GLY A 36 -9.59 -9.52 0.11
CA GLY A 36 -9.73 -10.81 0.80
C GLY A 36 -9.25 -12.00 -0.03
N GLU A 37 -8.40 -11.75 -1.03
CA GLU A 37 -7.82 -12.76 -1.89
C GLU A 37 -6.62 -13.45 -1.24
N LYS A 38 -6.24 -14.61 -1.78
CA LYS A 38 -4.99 -15.28 -1.38
C LYS A 38 -3.81 -14.40 -1.78
N LEU A 39 -2.88 -14.19 -0.84
CA LEU A 39 -1.64 -13.46 -1.12
C LEU A 39 -0.72 -14.31 -2.01
N VAL A 40 -0.39 -13.78 -3.18
CA VAL A 40 0.51 -14.40 -4.16
C VAL A 40 1.50 -13.32 -4.59
N PRO A 41 2.69 -13.24 -3.95
CA PRO A 41 3.74 -12.32 -4.36
C PRO A 41 4.37 -12.76 -5.68
N GLY A 42 4.90 -11.81 -6.44
CA GLY A 42 5.58 -12.05 -7.72
C GLY A 42 6.89 -11.27 -7.84
N PRO A 43 7.80 -11.69 -8.73
CA PRO A 43 9.03 -10.96 -8.98
C PRO A 43 8.74 -9.62 -9.69
N HIS A 44 9.45 -8.56 -9.28
CA HIS A 44 9.38 -7.24 -9.90
C HIS A 44 10.72 -6.49 -9.82
N LYS A 45 10.90 -5.45 -10.63
CA LYS A 45 12.15 -4.67 -10.73
C LYS A 45 12.16 -3.39 -9.89
N ILE A 46 11.00 -2.93 -9.41
CA ILE A 46 10.91 -1.67 -8.66
C ILE A 46 11.55 -1.82 -7.28
N GLN A 47 12.67 -1.14 -7.04
CA GLN A 47 13.36 -1.20 -5.75
C GLN A 47 12.67 -0.34 -4.68
N GLY A 48 12.62 -0.85 -3.44
CA GLY A 48 12.14 -0.12 -2.26
C GLY A 48 10.65 -0.26 -1.93
N ILE A 49 9.85 -0.89 -2.81
CA ILE A 49 8.44 -1.23 -2.57
C ILE A 49 8.18 -2.71 -2.88
N GLY A 50 6.96 -3.20 -2.63
CA GLY A 50 6.56 -4.56 -3.07
C GLY A 50 7.19 -5.72 -2.28
N ALA A 51 7.28 -5.64 -0.96
CA ALA A 51 7.99 -6.61 -0.12
C ALA A 51 7.47 -8.08 -0.15
N GLY A 52 6.40 -8.37 -0.90
CA GLY A 52 5.84 -9.72 -1.04
C GLY A 52 4.97 -10.21 0.13
N PHE A 53 4.76 -9.37 1.15
CA PHE A 53 3.86 -9.61 2.28
C PHE A 53 3.31 -8.28 2.82
N ILE A 54 2.36 -8.33 3.76
CA ILE A 54 1.84 -7.15 4.46
C ILE A 54 2.59 -6.98 5.79
N PRO A 55 3.41 -5.93 5.95
CA PRO A 55 4.09 -5.66 7.22
C PRO A 55 3.10 -5.28 8.32
N GLU A 56 3.35 -5.70 9.56
CA GLU A 56 2.50 -5.35 10.72
C GLU A 56 2.38 -3.83 10.92
N VAL A 57 3.45 -3.09 10.58
CA VAL A 57 3.48 -1.62 10.69
C VAL A 57 2.66 -0.90 9.62
N LEU A 58 2.17 -1.60 8.59
CA LEU A 58 1.30 -1.05 7.56
C LEU A 58 -0.16 -1.08 8.02
N ASP A 59 -0.67 0.07 8.40
CA ASP A 59 -2.08 0.26 8.71
C ASP A 59 -2.91 0.39 7.44
N LEU A 60 -3.62 -0.66 7.06
CA LEU A 60 -4.48 -0.67 5.87
C LEU A 60 -5.75 0.19 6.03
N SER A 61 -6.20 0.43 7.27
CA SER A 61 -7.44 1.19 7.52
C SER A 61 -7.33 2.68 7.16
N ILE A 62 -6.10 3.20 7.01
CA ILE A 62 -5.85 4.60 6.66
C ILE A 62 -5.74 4.83 5.14
N ILE A 63 -5.64 3.74 4.35
CA ILE A 63 -5.46 3.76 2.90
C ILE A 63 -6.83 3.88 2.25
N ASP A 64 -7.00 4.86 1.37
CA ASP A 64 -8.26 5.06 0.65
C ASP A 64 -8.28 4.27 -0.67
N ARG A 65 -7.11 4.15 -1.32
CA ARG A 65 -6.93 3.48 -2.62
C ARG A 65 -5.54 2.89 -2.78
N VAL A 66 -5.41 1.94 -3.69
CA VAL A 66 -4.12 1.37 -4.12
C VAL A 66 -4.01 1.52 -5.63
N GLU A 67 -2.86 1.99 -6.11
CA GLU A 67 -2.54 2.09 -7.54
C GLU A 67 -1.40 1.12 -7.87
N GLN A 68 -1.58 0.37 -8.95
CA GLN A 68 -0.59 -0.60 -9.43
C GLN A 68 0.27 0.01 -10.52
N VAL A 69 1.58 -0.14 -10.42
CA VAL A 69 2.55 0.39 -11.37
C VAL A 69 3.32 -0.74 -12.07
N ASN A 70 3.67 -0.51 -13.33
CA ASN A 70 4.50 -1.44 -14.12
C ASN A 70 5.99 -1.20 -13.85
N ASP A 71 6.81 -2.17 -14.24
CA ASP A 71 8.26 -2.18 -14.10
C ASP A 71 9.01 -1.61 -15.33
N ASP A 72 8.26 -1.01 -16.27
CA ASP A 72 8.76 -0.51 -17.56
C ASP A 72 9.32 0.91 -17.45
#